data_AF-A0A1F8WVF2-F1
#
_entry.id   AF-A0A1F8WVF2-F1
#
_cell.length_a   1.000
_cell.length_b   1.000
_cell.length_c   1.000
_cell.angle_alpha   90.00
_cell.angle_beta   90.00
_cell.angle_gamma   90.00
#
_symmetry.space_group_name_H-M   'P 1'
#
loop_
_entity.id
_entity.type
_entity.pdbx_description
1 polymer ?
#
loop_
_entity_poly.entity_id
_entity_poly.type
_entity_poly.pdbx_seq_one_letter_code
_entity_poly.pdbx_strand_id
1 'polypeptide(L)'
;DALDGFIARFFNQKTLLGAYLDPIADKLLLVTSYIVLAIIGIIPPWLAVLVISRDIFILIGVAVLFLNHKSFEIRPTLLGKVSTFFQLATVVIALSVAQPLLGLQPFLIGSIYLAAALTLLSGFHYTFLWVRQMGE
;
A
#
# COMPACT_ATOMS: atom_id res chain seq x y z
N ASP A 1 10.27 -7.32 4.58
CA ASP A 1 9.12 -8.26 4.72
C ASP A 1 9.35 -9.76 4.48
N ALA A 2 9.43 -10.27 3.24
CA ALA A 2 9.47 -11.73 3.03
C ALA A 2 10.80 -12.38 3.51
N LEU A 3 11.92 -11.69 3.30
CA LEU A 3 13.24 -12.12 3.78
C LEU A 3 13.41 -11.86 5.28
N ASP A 4 12.94 -10.73 5.79
CA ASP A 4 13.01 -10.41 7.23
C ASP A 4 12.18 -11.38 8.07
N GLY A 5 11.03 -11.84 7.56
CA GLY A 5 10.23 -12.88 8.22
C GLY A 5 10.92 -14.25 8.28
N PHE A 6 11.78 -14.56 7.29
CA PHE A 6 12.55 -15.81 7.25
C PHE A 6 13.77 -15.75 8.18
N ILE A 7 14.49 -14.63 8.18
CA ILE A 7 15.65 -14.39 9.06
C ILE A 7 15.19 -14.22 10.52
N ALA A 8 14.08 -13.54 10.79
CA ALA A 8 13.53 -13.35 12.13
C ALA A 8 13.00 -14.66 12.75
N ARG A 9 12.53 -15.62 11.94
CA ARG A 9 12.20 -16.97 12.41
C ARG A 9 13.44 -17.78 12.80
N PHE A 10 14.57 -17.50 12.17
CA PHE A 10 15.84 -18.17 12.47
C PHE A 10 16.53 -17.61 13.72
N PHE A 11 16.37 -16.32 14.01
CA PHE A 11 17.07 -15.65 15.12
C PHE A 11 16.25 -15.45 16.40
N ASN A 12 14.95 -15.81 16.42
CA ASN A 12 14.06 -15.74 17.60
C ASN A 12 14.03 -14.37 18.32
N GLN A 13 14.51 -13.30 17.66
CA GLN A 13 14.55 -11.93 18.17
C GLN A 13 13.45 -11.09 17.53
N LYS A 14 12.19 -11.47 17.74
CA LYS A 14 11.06 -10.56 17.47
C LYS A 14 10.83 -9.69 18.69
N THR A 15 11.29 -8.44 18.65
CA THR A 15 10.81 -7.44 19.59
C THR A 15 9.41 -6.99 19.18
N LEU A 16 8.50 -6.81 20.14
CA LEU A 16 7.16 -6.29 19.87
C LEU A 16 7.22 -4.93 19.15
N LEU A 17 8.23 -4.12 19.48
CA LEU A 17 8.50 -2.83 18.83
C LEU A 17 8.82 -2.97 17.34
N GLY A 18 9.71 -3.90 16.95
CA GLY A 18 10.05 -4.11 15.54
C GLY A 18 8.86 -4.55 14.70
N ALA A 19 7.99 -5.40 15.27
CA ALA A 19 6.79 -5.88 14.57
C ALA A 19 5.78 -4.77 14.21
N TYR A 20 5.76 -3.66 14.95
CA TYR A 20 4.95 -2.48 14.61
C TYR A 20 5.71 -1.47 13.75
N LEU A 21 7.03 -1.34 13.93
CA LEU A 21 7.84 -0.37 13.19
C LEU A 21 8.03 -0.77 11.71
N ASP A 22 8.20 -2.06 11.41
CA ASP A 22 8.42 -2.54 10.03
C ASP A 22 7.28 -2.12 9.08
N PRO A 23 5.98 -2.40 9.38
CA PRO A 23 4.88 -1.98 8.51
C PRO A 23 4.75 -0.46 8.37
N ILE A 24 5.12 0.30 9.41
CA ILE A 24 5.08 1.77 9.37
C ILE A 24 6.17 2.29 8.42
N ALA A 25 7.39 1.77 8.55
CA ALA A 25 8.51 2.13 7.70
C ALA A 25 8.23 1.81 6.23
N ASP A 26 7.72 0.61 5.94
CA ASP A 26 7.33 0.20 4.60
C ASP A 26 6.26 1.12 4.00
N LYS A 27 5.29 1.54 4.83
CA LYS A 27 4.24 2.44 4.37
C LYS A 27 4.75 3.85 4.09
N LEU A 28 5.61 4.38 4.96
CA LEU A 28 6.24 5.67 4.77
C LEU A 28 7.12 5.67 3.52
N LEU A 29 7.89 4.60 3.29
CA LEU A 29 8.71 4.44 2.09
C LEU A 29 7.84 4.48 0.83
N LEU A 30 6.73 3.76 0.82
CA LEU A 30 5.83 3.73 -0.34
C LEU A 30 5.21 5.12 -0.59
N VAL A 31 4.66 5.76 0.43
CA VAL A 31 4.04 7.10 0.31
C VAL A 31 5.05 8.14 -0.17
N THR A 32 6.22 8.19 0.46
CA THR A 32 7.29 9.14 0.07
C THR A 32 7.78 8.89 -1.34
N SER A 33 7.94 7.63 -1.76
CA SER A 33 8.30 7.27 -3.13
C SER A 33 7.29 7.82 -4.15
N TYR A 34 5.98 7.64 -3.93
CA TYR A 34 4.95 8.18 -4.83
C TYR A 34 4.98 9.71 -4.90
N ILE A 35 5.17 10.40 -3.76
CA ILE A 35 5.25 11.86 -3.72
C ILE A 35 6.47 12.35 -4.52
N VAL A 36 7.65 11.78 -4.24
CA VAL A 36 8.89 12.18 -4.91
C VAL A 36 8.81 11.90 -6.42
N LEU A 37 8.37 10.70 -6.80
CA LEU A 37 8.21 10.30 -8.20
C LEU A 37 7.20 11.19 -8.96
N ALA A 38 6.18 11.69 -8.25
CA ALA A 38 5.23 12.65 -8.82
C ALA A 38 5.83 14.05 -8.99
N ILE A 39 6.61 14.52 -8.02
CA ILE A 39 7.28 15.84 -8.08
C ILE A 39 8.29 15.88 -9.22
N ILE A 40 9.06 14.81 -9.43
CA ILE A 40 10.04 14.73 -10.53
C ILE A 40 9.39 14.40 -11.89
N GLY A 41 8.07 14.21 -11.94
CA GLY A 41 7.31 14.02 -13.17
C GLY A 41 7.37 12.63 -13.81
N ILE A 42 7.88 11.61 -13.11
CA ILE A 42 7.91 10.23 -13.62
C ILE A 42 6.53 9.58 -13.49
N ILE A 43 5.85 9.81 -12.38
CA ILE A 43 4.49 9.33 -12.13
C ILE A 43 3.54 10.53 -12.16
N PRO A 44 2.32 10.40 -12.70
CA PRO A 44 1.36 11.50 -12.64
C PRO A 44 0.89 11.78 -11.20
N PRO A 45 0.76 13.05 -10.78
CA PRO A 45 0.37 13.42 -9.42
C PRO A 45 -0.98 12.84 -8.96
N TRP A 46 -1.93 12.65 -9.90
CA TRP A 46 -3.23 12.06 -9.57
C TRP A 46 -3.10 10.64 -9.01
N LEU A 47 -2.09 9.86 -9.43
CA LEU A 47 -1.88 8.51 -8.93
C LEU A 47 -1.39 8.55 -7.48
N ALA A 48 -0.46 9.45 -7.17
CA ALA A 48 0.03 9.64 -5.80
C ALA A 48 -1.11 10.03 -4.85
N VAL A 49 -1.96 10.99 -5.27
CA VAL A 49 -3.14 11.40 -4.51
C VAL A 49 -4.11 10.23 -4.30
N LEU A 50 -4.34 9.41 -5.33
CA LEU A 50 -5.23 8.25 -5.26
C LEU A 50 -4.73 7.20 -4.26
N VAL A 51 -3.44 6.87 -4.30
CA VAL A 51 -2.83 5.90 -3.37
C VAL A 51 -2.90 6.40 -1.93
N ILE A 52 -2.49 7.65 -1.69
CA ILE A 52 -2.46 8.25 -0.35
C ILE A 52 -3.87 8.40 0.22
N SER A 53 -4.82 8.88 -0.58
CA SER A 53 -6.21 9.06 -0.14
C SER A 53 -6.87 7.73 0.24
N ARG A 54 -6.63 6.66 -0.51
CA ARG A 54 -7.10 5.30 -0.18
C ARG A 54 -6.55 4.82 1.16
N ASP A 55 -5.27 5.11 1.45
CA ASP A 55 -4.66 4.70 2.72
C ASP A 55 -5.21 5.47 3.91
N ILE A 56 -5.38 6.80 3.76
CA ILE A 56 -6.04 7.64 4.77
C ILE A 56 -7.46 7.16 5.01
N PHE A 57 -8.21 6.85 3.94
CA PHE A 57 -9.58 6.36 4.06
C PHE A 57 -9.68 5.08 4.89
N ILE A 58 -8.78 4.11 4.66
CA ILE A 58 -8.74 2.86 5.44
C ILE A 58 -8.36 3.15 6.90
N LEU A 59 -7.38 4.01 7.15
CA LEU A 59 -6.98 4.39 8.52
C LEU A 59 -8.14 5.03 9.29
N ILE A 60 -8.90 5.93 8.65
CA ILE A 60 -10.10 6.55 9.24
C ILE A 60 -11.16 5.49 9.52
N GLY A 61 -11.43 4.59 8.57
CA GLY A 61 -12.42 3.53 8.77
C GLY A 61 -12.08 2.62 9.95
N VAL A 62 -10.80 2.28 10.09
CA VAL A 62 -10.28 1.52 11.24
C VAL A 62 -10.43 2.29 12.55
N ALA A 63 -10.06 3.58 12.58
CA ALA A 63 -10.17 4.42 13.76
C ALA A 63 -11.62 4.56 14.26
N VAL A 64 -12.57 4.75 13.35
CA VAL A 64 -14.00 4.86 13.67
C VAL A 64 -14.55 3.54 14.24
N LEU A 65 -14.17 2.39 13.70
CA LEU A 65 -14.58 1.09 14.24
C LEU A 65 -14.03 0.86 15.65
N PHE A 66 -12.77 1.25 15.88
CA PHE A 66 -12.12 1.13 17.17
C PHE A 66 -12.83 1.98 18.24
N LEU A 67 -13.22 3.21 17.91
CA LEU A 67 -13.98 4.09 18.82
C LEU A 67 -15.36 3.51 19.19
N ASN A 68 -15.99 2.77 18.26
CA ASN A 68 -17.30 2.16 18.48
C ASN A 68 -17.25 0.83 19.27
N HIS A 69 -16.09 0.43 19.80
CA HIS A 69 -15.91 -0.80 20.60
C HIS A 69 -16.38 -2.09 19.90
N LYS A 70 -16.61 -2.05 18.59
CA LYS A 70 -16.84 -3.27 17.80
C LYS A 70 -15.48 -3.97 17.69
N SER A 71 -15.38 -5.18 18.26
CA SER A 71 -14.19 -6.03 18.18
C SER A 71 -14.02 -6.51 16.74
N PHE A 72 -13.48 -5.63 15.91
CA PHE A 72 -13.35 -5.88 14.49
C PHE A 72 -11.99 -6.51 14.21
N GLU A 73 -11.98 -7.82 13.91
CA GLU A 73 -10.81 -8.44 13.29
C GLU A 73 -10.69 -7.90 11.86
N ILE A 74 -9.94 -6.81 11.69
CA ILE A 74 -9.58 -6.29 10.37
C ILE A 74 -8.70 -7.33 9.69
N ARG A 75 -9.32 -8.29 9.00
CA ARG A 75 -8.56 -9.25 8.20
C ARG A 75 -8.07 -8.53 6.95
N PRO A 76 -6.74 -8.45 6.73
CA PRO A 76 -6.21 -7.79 5.55
C PRO A 76 -6.73 -8.51 4.30
N THR A 77 -7.51 -7.79 3.49
CA THR A 77 -8.12 -8.36 2.28
C THR A 77 -7.03 -8.70 1.27
N LEU A 78 -7.20 -9.82 0.54
CA LEU A 78 -6.28 -10.22 -0.52
C LEU A 78 -6.12 -9.10 -1.57
N LEU A 79 -7.22 -8.40 -1.88
CA LEU A 79 -7.24 -7.22 -2.76
C LEU A 79 -6.34 -6.08 -2.26
N GLY A 80 -6.31 -5.82 -0.95
CA GLY A 80 -5.41 -4.82 -0.37
C GLY A 80 -3.94 -5.20 -0.54
N LYS A 81 -3.59 -6.47 -0.30
CA LYS A 81 -2.21 -6.98 -0.46
C LYS A 81 -1.74 -6.95 -1.92
N VAL A 82 -2.63 -7.34 -2.85
CA VAL A 82 -2.35 -7.31 -4.29
C VAL A 82 -2.15 -5.86 -4.75
N SER A 83 -3.02 -4.95 -4.33
CA SER A 83 -2.87 -3.52 -4.64
C SER A 83 -1.52 -2.96 -4.16
N THR A 84 -1.12 -3.23 -2.92
CA THR A 84 0.19 -2.76 -2.40
C THR A 84 1.37 -3.39 -3.12
N PHE A 85 1.28 -4.67 -3.51
CA PHE A 85 2.32 -5.32 -4.32
C PHE A 85 2.51 -4.63 -5.68
N PHE A 86 1.41 -4.35 -6.38
CA PHE A 86 1.48 -3.64 -7.67
C PHE A 86 1.88 -2.18 -7.53
N GLN A 87 1.53 -1.52 -6.41
CA GLN A 87 2.03 -0.18 -6.11
C GLN A 87 3.55 -0.17 -5.94
N LEU A 88 4.11 -1.14 -5.22
CA LEU A 88 5.56 -1.29 -5.06
C LEU A 88 6.24 -1.63 -6.39
N ALA A 89 5.67 -2.54 -7.18
CA ALA A 89 6.17 -2.86 -8.52
C ALA A 89 6.20 -1.61 -9.43
N THR A 90 5.17 -0.75 -9.34
CA THR A 90 5.12 0.51 -10.08
C THR A 90 6.23 1.47 -9.65
N VAL A 91 6.53 1.57 -8.35
CA VAL A 91 7.67 2.35 -7.85
C VAL A 91 8.99 1.82 -8.40
N VAL A 92 9.22 0.50 -8.39
CA VAL A 92 10.44 -0.10 -8.94
C VAL A 92 10.59 0.19 -10.44
N ILE A 93 9.52 0.04 -11.21
CA ILE A 93 9.52 0.36 -12.64
C ILE A 93 9.79 1.86 -12.85
N ALA A 94 9.15 2.74 -12.09
CA ALA A 94 9.37 4.17 -12.17
C ALA A 94 10.82 4.58 -11.85
N LEU A 95 11.43 3.97 -10.82
CA LEU A 95 12.84 4.20 -10.50
C LEU A 95 13.77 3.72 -11.63
N SER A 96 13.43 2.63 -12.31
CA SER A 96 14.19 2.16 -13.49
C SER A 96 14.09 3.09 -14.70
N VAL A 97 13.12 4.01 -14.73
CA VAL A 97 13.08 5.08 -15.75
C VAL A 97 14.08 6.19 -15.42
N ALA A 98 14.26 6.50 -14.13
CA ALA A 98 15.26 7.48 -13.69
C ALA A 98 16.71 7.03 -13.96
N GLN A 99 16.96 5.72 -13.92
CA GLN A 99 18.23 5.10 -14.30
C GLN A 99 17.96 3.91 -15.23
N PRO A 100 18.11 4.09 -16.56
CA PRO A 100 17.63 3.16 -17.60
C PRO A 100 18.48 1.89 -17.75
N LEU A 101 18.80 1.22 -16.63
CA LEU A 101 19.64 0.02 -16.59
C LEU A 101 18.87 -1.25 -17.00
N LEU A 102 17.55 -1.27 -16.80
CA LEU A 102 16.70 -2.46 -16.91
C LEU A 102 15.74 -2.45 -18.11
N GLY A 103 15.64 -1.34 -18.85
CA GLY A 103 14.77 -1.25 -20.03
C GLY A 103 13.26 -1.38 -19.77
N LEU A 104 12.79 -1.17 -18.53
CA LEU A 104 11.38 -1.37 -18.15
C LEU A 104 10.46 -0.18 -18.48
N GLN A 105 10.99 0.86 -19.14
CA GLN A 105 10.23 2.08 -19.44
C GLN A 105 8.90 1.83 -20.18
N PRO A 106 8.80 0.89 -21.15
CA PRO A 106 7.54 0.62 -21.85
C PRO A 106 6.42 0.14 -20.91
N PHE A 107 6.76 -0.47 -19.78
CA PHE A 107 5.80 -1.02 -18.83
C PHE A 107 5.27 0.00 -17.82
N LEU A 108 5.87 1.19 -17.73
CA LEU A 108 5.50 2.20 -16.73
C LEU A 108 4.04 2.65 -16.86
N ILE A 109 3.59 2.93 -18.08
CA ILE A 109 2.22 3.40 -18.30
C ILE A 109 1.22 2.30 -17.89
N GLY A 110 1.49 1.05 -18.27
CA GLY A 110 0.66 -0.09 -17.90
C GLY A 110 0.60 -0.31 -16.39
N SER A 111 1.75 -0.20 -15.70
CA SER A 111 1.83 -0.38 -14.25
C SER A 111 1.09 0.73 -13.48
N ILE A 112 1.16 1.99 -13.93
CA ILE A 112 0.39 3.12 -13.38
C ILE A 112 -1.11 2.83 -13.42
N TYR A 113 -1.66 2.49 -14.59
CA TYR A 113 -3.10 2.24 -14.72
C TYR A 113 -3.54 1.00 -13.95
N LEU A 114 -2.71 -0.06 -13.93
CA LEU A 114 -3.00 -1.26 -13.17
C LEU A 114 -3.00 -0.98 -11.65
N ALA A 115 -2.01 -0.23 -11.17
CA ALA A 115 -1.94 0.20 -9.78
C ALA A 115 -3.14 1.07 -9.42
N ALA A 116 -3.54 2.01 -10.28
CA ALA A 116 -4.75 2.83 -10.09
C ALA A 116 -6.01 1.96 -9.97
N ALA A 117 -6.24 1.06 -10.93
CA ALA A 117 -7.40 0.19 -10.97
C ALA A 117 -7.48 -0.71 -9.72
N LEU A 118 -6.37 -1.33 -9.33
CA LEU A 118 -6.32 -2.17 -8.13
C LEU A 118 -6.52 -1.38 -6.85
N THR A 119 -6.01 -0.14 -6.79
CA THR A 119 -6.18 0.73 -5.62
C THR A 119 -7.64 1.17 -5.48
N LEU A 120 -8.30 1.52 -6.59
CA LEU A 120 -9.73 1.82 -6.60
C LEU A 120 -10.55 0.60 -6.20
N LEU A 121 -10.29 -0.56 -6.81
CA LEU A 121 -10.98 -1.82 -6.47
C LEU A 121 -10.80 -2.18 -5.00
N SER A 122 -9.59 -2.00 -4.46
CA SER A 122 -9.35 -2.19 -3.04
C SER A 122 -10.15 -1.20 -2.20
N GLY A 123 -10.16 0.09 -2.56
CA GLY A 123 -10.93 1.12 -1.86
C GLY A 123 -12.43 0.79 -1.82
N PHE A 124 -13.01 0.46 -2.98
CA PHE A 124 -14.41 0.03 -3.07
C PHE A 124 -14.69 -1.21 -2.21
N HIS A 125 -13.82 -2.22 -2.26
CA HIS A 125 -14.01 -3.40 -1.43
C HIS A 125 -14.01 -3.08 0.07
N TYR A 126 -13.11 -2.19 0.53
CA TYR A 126 -13.13 -1.73 1.93
C TYR A 126 -14.39 -0.95 2.27
N THR A 127 -14.86 -0.05 1.40
CA THR A 127 -16.12 0.68 1.64
C THR A 127 -17.31 -0.26 1.76
N PHE A 128 -17.39 -1.28 0.91
CA PHE A 128 -18.50 -2.25 0.92
C PHE A 128 -18.51 -3.11 2.18
N LEU A 129 -17.34 -3.60 2.61
CA LEU A 129 -17.20 -4.32 3.88
C LEU A 129 -17.67 -3.45 5.05
N TRP A 130 -17.27 -2.18 5.04
CA TRP A 130 -17.57 -1.26 6.13
C TRP A 130 -19.05 -0.89 6.22
N VAL A 131 -19.70 -0.62 5.09
CA VAL A 131 -21.15 -0.36 5.01
C VAL A 131 -21.95 -1.58 5.50
N ARG A 132 -21.58 -2.78 5.08
CA ARG A 132 -22.27 -4.01 5.50
C ARG A 132 -22.22 -4.21 7.02
N GLN A 133 -21.11 -3.84 7.66
CA GLN A 133 -20.90 -4.03 9.11
C GLN A 133 -21.46 -2.92 9.98
N MET A 134 -21.72 -1.73 9.41
CA MET A 134 -22.48 -0.69 10.11
C MET A 134 -23.99 -0.96 10.06
N GLY A 135 -24.46 -1.76 9.09
CA GLY A 135 -25.85 -2.20 9.00
C GLY A 135 -26.23 -3.41 9.86
N GLU A 136 -25.24 -4.10 10.45
CA GLU A 136 -25.42 -5.15 11.49
C GLU A 136 -25.13 -4.60 12.88
#